data_AF-A0A2J4QCC1-F1
#
_entry.id   AF-A0A2J4QCC1-F1
#
_cell.length_a   1.000
_cell.length_b   1.000
_cell.length_c   1.000
_cell.angle_alpha   90.00
_cell.angle_beta   90.00
_cell.angle_gamma   90.00
#
_symmetry.space_group_name_H-M   'P 1'
#
loop_
_entity.id
_entity.type
_entity.pdbx_description
1 polymer ?
#
loop_
_entity_poly.entity_id
_entity_poly.type
_entity_poly.pdbx_seq_one_letter_code
_entity_poly.pdbx_strand_id
1 'polypeptide(L)'
;LCGLAGALYVPQVGIINPSEMSPTNSIEAAIWVALGGRGTLIGPVLGAGLVNGAKSYFTVAMPEYWQLFLGLIFIIVTLFLPRGVIGLLRKGDR
;
A
#
# COMPACT_ATOMS: atom_id res chain seq x y z
N LEU A 1 2.96 3.98 -18.70
CA LEU A 1 2.33 3.20 -17.61
C LEU A 1 1.55 4.09 -16.63
N CYS A 2 2.17 5.11 -16.03
CA CYS A 2 1.49 6.00 -15.06
C CYS A 2 0.23 6.69 -15.60
N GLY A 3 0.25 7.18 -16.86
CA GLY A 3 -0.93 7.79 -17.49
C GLY A 3 -2.07 6.81 -17.79
N LEU A 4 -1.75 5.55 -18.13
CA LEU A 4 -2.74 4.48 -18.34
C LEU A 4 -3.37 4.04 -17.02
N ALA A 5 -2.57 3.94 -15.95
CA ALA A 5 -3.07 3.65 -14.61
C ALA A 5 -4.02 4.74 -14.10
N GLY A 6 -3.68 6.02 -14.31
CA GLY A 6 -4.56 7.14 -13.97
C GLY A 6 -5.85 7.16 -14.80
N ALA A 7 -5.77 6.88 -16.10
CA ALA A 7 -6.96 6.81 -16.97
C ALA A 7 -7.91 5.65 -16.59
N LEU A 8 -7.37 4.52 -16.11
CA LEU A 8 -8.16 3.40 -15.59
C LEU A 8 -8.70 3.65 -14.17
N TYR A 9 -8.03 4.49 -13.39
CA TYR A 9 -8.48 4.87 -12.05
C TYR A 9 -9.77 5.72 -12.08
N VAL A 10 -9.87 6.69 -13.01
CA VAL A 10 -11.03 7.59 -13.13
C VAL A 10 -12.39 6.89 -13.22
N PRO A 11 -12.61 5.89 -14.10
CA PRO A 11 -13.87 5.15 -14.13
C PRO A 11 -14.05 4.19 -12.94
N GLN A 12 -12.97 3.78 -12.26
CA GLN A 12 -13.03 2.89 -11.10
C GLN A 12 -13.60 3.60 -9.85
N VAL A 13 -13.27 4.87 -9.63
CA VAL A 13 -13.74 5.62 -8.45
C VAL A 13 -15.15 6.20 -8.67
N GLY A 14 -15.54 6.45 -9.92
CA GLY A 14 -16.91 6.81 -10.32
C GLY A 14 -17.44 8.18 -9.82
N ILE A 15 -16.77 8.81 -8.86
CA ILE A 15 -17.13 10.09 -8.25
C ILE A 15 -15.84 10.88 -8.00
N ILE A 16 -15.75 12.13 -8.48
CA ILE A 16 -14.65 13.03 -8.10
C ILE A 16 -14.92 13.50 -6.67
N ASN A 17 -14.27 12.86 -5.70
CA ASN A 17 -14.30 13.28 -4.31
C ASN A 17 -12.97 13.97 -3.98
N PRO A 18 -12.93 15.26 -3.61
CA PRO A 18 -11.68 15.96 -3.28
C PRO A 18 -10.91 15.30 -2.13
N SER A 19 -11.58 14.46 -1.34
CA SER A 19 -10.94 13.61 -0.32
C SER A 19 -9.96 12.58 -0.91
N GLU A 20 -10.14 12.16 -2.16
CA GLU A 20 -9.25 11.25 -2.90
C GLU A 20 -7.94 11.93 -3.33
N MET A 21 -7.90 13.27 -3.36
CA MET A 21 -6.70 14.06 -3.64
C MET A 21 -5.85 14.30 -2.38
N SER A 22 -6.23 13.69 -1.25
CA SER A 22 -5.49 13.78 0.00
C SER A 22 -4.08 13.18 -0.13
N PRO A 23 -3.05 13.77 0.51
CA PRO A 23 -1.70 13.20 0.60
C PRO A 23 -1.69 11.75 1.10
N THR A 24 -2.70 11.35 1.88
CA THR A 24 -2.86 9.99 2.41
C THR A 24 -2.83 8.93 1.30
N ASN A 25 -3.46 9.17 0.15
CA ASN A 25 -3.47 8.20 -0.95
C ASN A 25 -2.08 7.98 -1.56
N SER A 26 -1.26 9.04 -1.64
CA SER A 26 0.12 8.94 -2.12
C SER A 26 1.00 8.15 -1.14
N ILE A 27 0.78 8.32 0.16
CA ILE A 27 1.46 7.54 1.21
C ILE A 27 1.05 6.07 1.11
N GLU A 28 -0.23 5.78 0.92
CA GLU A 28 -0.73 4.41 0.79
C GLU A 28 -0.06 3.67 -0.38
N ALA A 29 0.07 4.32 -1.54
CA ALA A 29 0.79 3.76 -2.69
C ALA A 29 2.28 3.50 -2.39
N ALA A 30 2.95 4.41 -1.67
CA ALA A 30 4.34 4.20 -1.24
C ALA A 30 4.47 3.01 -0.28
N ILE A 31 3.49 2.82 0.61
CA ILE A 31 3.45 1.70 1.54
C ILE A 31 3.27 0.38 0.78
N TRP A 32 2.37 0.30 -0.20
CA TRP A 32 2.20 -0.91 -1.02
C TRP A 32 3.53 -1.38 -1.64
N VAL A 33 4.31 -0.44 -2.16
CA VAL A 33 5.63 -0.71 -2.74
C VAL A 33 6.67 -1.07 -1.67
N ALA A 34 6.68 -0.38 -0.53
CA ALA A 34 7.61 -0.66 0.57
C ALA A 34 7.35 -2.03 1.21
N LEU A 35 6.08 -2.35 1.47
CA LEU A 35 5.62 -3.62 2.02
C LEU A 35 5.84 -4.78 1.05
N GLY A 36 5.50 -4.56 -0.22
CA GLY A 36 5.67 -5.54 -1.29
C GLY A 36 7.13 -5.82 -1.66
N GLY A 37 7.97 -4.77 -1.65
CA GLY A 37 9.35 -4.80 -2.09
C GLY A 37 9.54 -4.15 -3.47
N ARG A 38 10.53 -3.25 -3.56
CA ARG A 38 10.91 -2.46 -4.76
C ARG A 38 11.54 -3.25 -5.92
N GLY A 39 11.62 -4.57 -5.83
CA GLY A 39 12.39 -5.41 -6.76
C GLY A 39 11.57 -6.10 -7.88
N THR A 40 10.25 -6.16 -7.76
CA THR A 40 9.37 -6.85 -8.72
C THR A 40 8.01 -6.17 -8.83
N LEU A 41 7.29 -6.36 -9.94
CA LEU A 41 5.91 -5.90 -10.10
C LEU A 41 4.93 -6.63 -9.18
N ILE A 42 5.23 -7.89 -8.81
CA ILE A 42 4.37 -8.73 -7.98
C ILE A 42 4.37 -8.26 -6.51
N GLY A 43 5.45 -7.61 -6.07
CA GLY A 43 5.60 -7.09 -4.70
C GLY A 43 4.52 -6.08 -4.36
N PRO A 44 4.45 -4.95 -5.07
CA PRO A 44 3.43 -3.94 -4.85
C PRO A 44 2.00 -4.48 -4.89
N VAL A 45 1.72 -5.51 -5.72
CA VAL A 45 0.40 -6.14 -5.78
C VAL A 45 0.07 -6.90 -4.48
N LEU A 46 1.01 -7.69 -3.97
CA LEU A 46 0.86 -8.38 -2.68
C LEU A 46 0.79 -7.39 -1.51
N GLY A 47 1.62 -6.34 -1.55
CA GLY A 47 1.61 -5.26 -0.55
C GLY A 47 0.29 -4.49 -0.56
N ALA A 48 -0.25 -4.20 -1.74
CA ALA A 48 -1.57 -3.59 -1.89
C ALA A 48 -2.67 -4.49 -1.32
N GLY A 49 -2.64 -5.79 -1.61
CA GLY A 49 -3.60 -6.74 -1.05
C GLY A 49 -3.57 -6.78 0.49
N LEU A 50 -2.37 -6.82 1.08
CA LEU A 50 -2.21 -6.85 2.54
C LEU A 50 -2.68 -5.57 3.21
N VAL A 51 -2.28 -4.40 2.67
CA VAL A 51 -2.65 -3.10 3.21
C VAL A 51 -4.13 -2.83 3.03
N ASN A 52 -4.71 -3.21 1.88
CA ASN A 52 -6.14 -3.02 1.63
C ASN A 52 -7.00 -3.96 2.49
N GLY A 53 -6.54 -5.19 2.75
CA GLY A 53 -7.16 -6.10 3.72
C GLY A 53 -7.10 -5.55 5.15
N ALA A 54 -5.92 -5.06 5.57
CA ALA A 54 -5.76 -4.39 6.86
C ALA A 54 -6.64 -3.13 6.97
N LYS A 55 -6.76 -2.36 5.87
CA LYS A 55 -7.65 -1.20 5.75
C LYS A 55 -9.07 -1.63 6.00
N SER A 56 -9.58 -2.59 5.25
CA SER A 56 -10.96 -3.07 5.39
C SER A 56 -11.28 -3.50 6.83
N TYR A 57 -10.35 -4.17 7.52
CA TYR A 57 -10.55 -4.58 8.91
C TYR A 57 -10.47 -3.43 9.91
N PHE A 58 -9.47 -2.54 9.80
CA PHE A 58 -9.28 -1.44 10.73
C PHE A 58 -10.25 -0.26 10.52
N THR A 59 -10.70 -0.02 9.29
CA THR A 59 -11.69 1.05 9.03
C THR A 59 -13.05 0.73 9.67
N VAL A 60 -13.34 -0.56 9.90
CA VAL A 60 -14.56 -1.02 10.60
C VAL A 60 -14.42 -0.87 12.11
N ALA A 61 -13.23 -1.09 12.68
CA ALA A 61 -13.02 -1.00 14.12
C ALA A 61 -12.76 0.45 14.59
N MET A 62 -11.91 1.20 13.90
CA MET A 62 -11.38 2.50 14.34
C MET A 62 -10.91 3.37 13.15
N PRO A 63 -11.81 4.09 12.47
CA PRO A 63 -11.47 4.89 11.28
C PRO A 63 -10.51 6.05 11.55
N GLU A 64 -10.58 6.70 12.71
CA GLU A 64 -9.70 7.83 13.06
C GLU A 64 -8.23 7.46 13.26
N TYR A 65 -7.94 6.24 13.71
CA TYR A 65 -6.57 5.78 13.99
C TYR A 65 -5.90 5.10 12.81
N TRP A 66 -6.62 4.87 11.71
CA TRP A 66 -6.10 4.18 10.52
C TRP A 66 -4.86 4.86 9.91
N GLN A 67 -4.84 6.20 9.84
CA GLN A 67 -3.68 6.93 9.31
C GLN A 67 -2.43 6.79 10.18
N LEU A 68 -2.57 6.75 11.50
CA LEU A 68 -1.47 6.48 12.43
C LEU A 68 -0.98 5.04 12.29
N PHE A 69 -1.90 4.09 12.13
CA PHE A 69 -1.58 2.69 11.90
C PHE A 69 -0.85 2.45 10.57
N LEU A 70 -1.25 3.13 9.50
CA LEU A 70 -0.54 3.14 8.21
C LEU A 70 0.91 3.63 8.36
N GLY A 71 1.10 4.76 9.05
CA GLY A 71 2.44 5.29 9.33
C GLY A 71 3.29 4.34 10.19
N LEU A 72 2.68 3.69 11.18
CA LEU A 72 3.35 2.71 12.03
C LEU A 72 3.79 1.47 11.23
N ILE A 73 2.90 0.93 10.39
CA ILE A 73 3.21 -0.19 9.49
C ILE A 73 4.36 0.20 8.55
N PHE A 74 4.34 1.41 8.00
CA PHE A 74 5.40 1.88 7.12
C PHE A 74 6.77 1.87 7.81
N ILE A 75 6.85 2.38 9.04
CA ILE A 75 8.10 2.40 9.82
C ILE A 75 8.54 0.96 10.14
N ILE A 76 7.64 0.10 10.62
CA ILE A 76 7.96 -1.29 10.97
C ILE A 76 8.50 -2.03 9.75
N VAL A 77 7.83 -1.91 8.61
CA VAL A 77 8.23 -2.59 7.38
C VAL A 77 9.54 -2.04 6.84
N THR A 78 9.74 -0.72 6.83
CA THR A 78 11.01 -0.14 6.34
C THR A 78 12.19 -0.47 7.24
N LEU A 79 11.97 -0.59 8.56
CA LEU A 79 13.02 -0.89 9.55
C LEU A 79 13.38 -2.38 9.60
N PHE A 80 12.39 -3.28 9.61
CA PHE A 80 12.59 -4.72 9.76
C PHE A 80 12.64 -5.49 8.43
N LEU A 81 11.95 -4.99 7.39
CA LEU A 81 11.86 -5.61 6.06
C LEU A 81 12.32 -4.63 4.96
N PRO A 82 13.59 -4.17 4.94
CA PRO A 82 14.09 -3.21 3.94
C PRO A 82 14.05 -3.74 2.49
N ARG A 83 13.87 -5.05 2.30
CA ARG A 83 13.66 -5.68 0.98
C ARG A 83 12.19 -6.03 0.68
N GLY A 84 11.26 -5.67 1.55
CA GLY A 84 9.84 -6.04 1.48
C GLY A 84 9.59 -7.53 1.69
N VAL A 85 8.31 -7.92 1.65
CA VAL A 85 7.85 -9.31 1.82
C VAL A 85 8.46 -10.25 0.76
N ILE A 86 8.63 -9.76 -0.47
CA ILE A 86 9.30 -10.54 -1.53
C ILE A 86 10.79 -10.74 -1.27
N GLY A 87 11.43 -9.81 -0.57
CA GLY A 87 12.81 -9.97 -0.12
C GLY A 87 13.01 -11.11 0.88
N LEU A 88 11.99 -11.43 1.69
CA LEU A 88 12.00 -12.60 2.58
C LEU A 88 11.77 -13.90 1.80
N LEU A 89 10.78 -13.92 0.91
CA LEU A 89 10.45 -15.11 0.09
C LEU A 89 11.63 -15.53 -0.80
N ARG A 90 12.38 -14.58 -1.36
CA ARG A 90 13.56 -14.88 -2.19
C ARG A 90 14.81 -15.21 -1.38
N LYS A 91 14.84 -14.92 -0.07
CA LYS A 91 15.94 -15.29 0.84
C LYS A 91 15.75 -16.69 1.43
N GLY A 92 14.56 -17.28 1.33
CA GLY A 92 14.28 -18.66 1.74
C GLY A 92 14.86 -19.74 0.82
N ASP A 93 15.59 -19.39 -0.24
CA ASP A 93 16.21 -20.31 -1.20
C ASP A 93 17.74 -20.39 -1.04
N ARG A 94 18.24 -20.26 0.20
CA ARG A 94 19.61 -20.66 0.61
C ARG A 94 19.65 -21.14 2.04
#